data_AF-A0A9E4WRM5-F1
#
_entry.id   AF-A0A9E4WRM5-F1
#
_cell.length_a   1.000
_cell.length_b   1.000
_cell.length_c   1.000
_cell.angle_alpha   90.00
_cell.angle_beta   90.00
_cell.angle_gamma   90.00
#
_symmetry.space_group_name_H-M   'P 1'
#
loop_
_entity.id
_entity.type
_entity.pdbx_description
1 polymer ?
#
loop_
_entity_poly.entity_id
_entity_poly.type
_entity_poly.pdbx_seq_one_letter_code
_entity_poly.pdbx_strand_id
1 'polypeptide(L)'
;SLTIFDAVQRHGGRPANYCEIGGNPSVKKACELTKLVLSKPGVKKIAVIMNVVSNTRVDIVARGVVKGVIESGFDPAEKIVFFRIPGAWESEGFKILEKYGVEYGDRTVSMSEAARRAVEKLGKGS
;
A
#
# COMPACT_ATOMS: atom_id res chain seq x y z
N SER A 1 2.15 5.43 11.72
CA SER A 1 3.40 5.94 12.24
C SER A 1 3.79 7.21 11.51
N LEU A 2 3.99 8.30 12.25
CA LEU A 2 4.63 9.53 11.76
C LEU A 2 5.89 9.23 10.93
N THR A 3 6.62 8.15 11.25
CA THR A 3 7.87 7.76 10.60
C THR A 3 7.78 7.58 9.09
N ILE A 4 6.66 7.09 8.53
CA ILE A 4 6.54 6.94 7.07
C ILE A 4 6.24 8.27 6.38
N PHE A 5 5.51 9.17 7.03
CA PHE A 5 5.24 10.52 6.52
C PHE A 5 6.53 11.33 6.45
N ASP A 6 7.34 11.27 7.51
CA ASP A 6 8.64 11.95 7.54
C ASP A 6 9.60 11.35 6.51
N ALA A 7 9.62 10.03 6.34
CA ALA A 7 10.43 9.38 5.31
C ALA A 7 10.00 9.79 3.90
N VAL A 8 8.69 9.79 3.60
CA VAL A 8 8.15 10.23 2.30
C VAL A 8 8.50 11.70 2.04
N GLN A 9 8.35 12.58 3.03
CA GLN A 9 8.71 14.00 2.90
C GLN A 9 10.21 14.21 2.71
N ARG A 10 11.07 13.50 3.46
CA ARG A 10 12.54 13.56 3.30
C ARG A 10 12.99 13.14 1.91
N HIS A 11 12.25 12.24 1.26
CA HIS A 11 12.51 11.82 -0.11
C HIS A 11 11.83 12.71 -1.17
N GLY A 12 11.16 13.80 -0.77
CA GLY A 12 10.52 14.76 -1.69
C GLY A 12 9.08 14.42 -2.11
N GLY A 13 8.48 13.40 -1.51
CA GLY A 13 7.08 13.03 -1.75
C GLY A 13 6.11 13.91 -0.94
N ARG A 14 4.90 14.12 -1.48
CA ARG A 14 3.79 14.77 -0.78
C ARG A 14 2.74 13.73 -0.41
N PRO A 15 2.71 13.21 0.82
CA PRO A 15 1.71 12.22 1.22
C PRO A 15 0.33 12.88 1.26
N ALA A 16 -0.61 12.38 0.44
CA ALA A 16 -1.96 12.94 0.35
C ALA A 16 -2.87 12.53 1.51
N ASN A 17 -2.68 11.32 2.06
CA ASN A 17 -3.47 10.82 3.18
C ASN A 17 -2.77 9.69 3.95
N TYR A 18 -3.12 9.53 5.22
CA TYR A 18 -2.71 8.40 6.07
C TYR A 18 -3.92 7.54 6.46
N CYS A 19 -3.75 6.22 6.53
CA CYS A 19 -4.76 5.34 7.11
C CYS A 19 -4.06 4.18 7.84
N GLU A 20 -4.33 4.04 9.14
CA GLU A 20 -3.91 2.86 9.91
C GLU A 20 -4.97 1.79 9.86
N ILE A 21 -4.57 0.60 9.43
CA ILE A 21 -5.38 -0.59 9.54
C ILE A 21 -4.76 -1.46 10.63
N GLY A 22 -5.21 -1.27 11.87
CA GLY A 22 -4.82 -2.12 13.01
C GLY A 22 -5.69 -3.37 13.12
N GLY A 23 -5.12 -4.44 13.70
CA GLY A 23 -5.89 -5.54 14.29
C GLY A 23 -6.52 -6.54 13.30
N ASN A 24 -5.78 -6.96 12.27
CA ASN A 24 -6.20 -7.98 11.30
C ASN A 24 -7.55 -7.65 10.61
N PRO A 25 -7.58 -6.68 9.70
CA PRO A 25 -8.81 -6.22 9.06
C PRO A 25 -9.48 -7.32 8.24
N SER A 26 -10.79 -7.23 8.05
CA SER A 26 -11.47 -8.02 7.01
C SER A 26 -11.18 -7.46 5.61
N VAL A 27 -11.32 -8.31 4.58
CA VAL A 27 -11.20 -7.89 3.16
C VAL A 27 -12.13 -6.71 2.86
N LYS A 28 -13.37 -6.76 3.37
CA LYS A 28 -14.37 -5.70 3.20
C LYS A 28 -13.87 -4.37 3.78
N LYS A 29 -13.29 -4.38 4.98
CA LYS A 29 -12.79 -3.17 5.62
C LYS A 29 -11.62 -2.56 4.84
N ALA A 30 -10.65 -3.37 4.40
CA ALA A 30 -9.54 -2.90 3.58
C ALA A 30 -10.01 -2.36 2.20
N CYS A 31 -11.03 -2.98 1.61
CA CYS A 31 -11.66 -2.53 0.36
C CYS A 31 -12.31 -1.15 0.51
N GLU A 32 -13.20 -0.99 1.49
CA GLU A 32 -13.90 0.29 1.70
C GLU A 32 -12.93 1.41 2.09
N LEU A 33 -11.90 1.11 2.88
CA LEU A 33 -10.85 2.09 3.18
C LEU A 33 -10.07 2.50 1.92
N THR A 34 -9.78 1.57 1.02
CA THR A 34 -9.09 1.88 -0.24
C THR A 34 -9.94 2.79 -1.12
N LYS A 35 -11.24 2.49 -1.25
CA LYS A 35 -12.21 3.32 -1.99
C LYS A 35 -12.31 4.73 -1.40
N LEU A 36 -12.35 4.84 -0.07
CA LEU A 36 -12.36 6.12 0.64
C LEU A 36 -11.08 6.93 0.41
N VAL A 37 -9.91 6.29 0.35
CA VAL A 37 -8.65 6.98 0.06
C VAL A 37 -8.64 7.49 -1.38
N LEU A 38 -9.06 6.65 -2.34
CA LEU A 38 -9.10 7.01 -3.76
C LEU A 38 -10.16 8.06 -4.10
N SER A 39 -11.21 8.20 -3.30
CA SER A 39 -12.24 9.24 -3.51
C SER A 39 -11.77 10.65 -3.09
N LYS A 40 -10.65 10.77 -2.36
CA LYS A 40 -10.13 12.07 -1.94
C LYS A 40 -9.57 12.86 -3.12
N PRO A 41 -9.95 14.14 -3.31
CA PRO A 41 -9.38 15.00 -4.33
C PRO A 41 -7.85 15.04 -4.25
N GLY A 42 -7.17 14.91 -5.38
CA GLY A 42 -5.72 14.98 -5.47
C GLY A 42 -4.98 13.65 -5.24
N VAL A 43 -5.66 12.57 -4.84
CA VAL A 43 -5.03 11.24 -4.72
C VAL A 43 -4.87 10.62 -6.11
N LYS A 44 -3.64 10.65 -6.62
CA LYS A 44 -3.32 10.05 -7.94
C LYS A 44 -2.99 8.56 -7.84
N LYS A 45 -2.19 8.20 -6.83
CA LYS A 45 -1.69 6.85 -6.57
C LYS A 45 -1.61 6.60 -5.06
N ILE A 46 -1.54 5.33 -4.65
CA ILE A 46 -1.45 4.89 -3.26
C ILE A 46 -0.21 4.02 -3.02
N ALA A 47 0.38 4.16 -1.84
CA ALA A 47 1.41 3.26 -1.33
C ALA A 47 0.88 2.62 -0.05
N VAL A 48 1.02 1.30 0.09
CA VAL A 48 0.57 0.55 1.27
C VAL A 48 1.80 0.09 2.01
N ILE A 49 2.17 0.78 3.08
CA ILE A 49 3.40 0.49 3.83
C ILE A 49 3.07 0.40 5.32
N MET A 50 3.40 -0.73 5.92
CA MET A 50 3.24 -0.97 7.36
C MET A 50 4.55 -1.41 7.98
N ASN A 51 4.73 -1.13 9.27
CA ASN A 51 5.82 -1.72 10.04
C ASN A 51 5.56 -3.22 10.27
N VAL A 52 6.57 -3.95 10.73
CA VAL A 52 6.44 -5.40 11.01
C VAL A 52 5.31 -5.65 12.00
N VAL A 53 4.37 -6.51 11.61
CA VAL A 53 3.19 -6.86 12.41
C VAL A 53 3.05 -8.38 12.43
N SER A 54 3.13 -8.99 13.62
CA SER A 54 3.14 -10.45 13.75
C SER A 54 1.80 -11.12 13.43
N ASN A 55 0.69 -10.40 13.55
CA ASN A 55 -0.67 -10.94 13.47
C ASN A 55 -1.49 -10.49 12.25
N THR A 56 -0.97 -9.60 11.42
CA THR A 56 -1.73 -9.09 10.26
C THR A 56 -1.57 -10.05 9.09
N ARG A 57 -2.71 -10.53 8.57
CA ARG A 57 -2.79 -11.33 7.35
C ARG A 57 -2.52 -10.47 6.12
N VAL A 58 -1.34 -10.62 5.53
CA VAL A 58 -0.91 -9.83 4.36
C VAL A 58 -1.83 -10.08 3.17
N ASP A 59 -2.22 -11.32 2.93
CA ASP A 59 -3.13 -11.69 1.85
C ASP A 59 -4.53 -11.07 1.98
N ILE A 60 -5.06 -10.91 3.18
CA ILE A 60 -6.35 -10.27 3.41
C ILE A 60 -6.27 -8.78 3.06
N VAL A 61 -5.19 -8.12 3.47
CA VAL A 61 -4.97 -6.71 3.13
C VAL A 61 -4.75 -6.55 1.63
N ALA A 62 -3.91 -7.39 1.00
CA ALA A 62 -3.66 -7.37 -0.43
C ALA A 62 -4.97 -7.56 -1.24
N ARG A 63 -5.81 -8.54 -0.88
CA ARG A 63 -7.14 -8.75 -1.50
C ARG A 63 -8.02 -7.53 -1.35
N GLY A 64 -8.09 -6.96 -0.15
CA GLY A 64 -8.95 -5.81 0.12
C GLY A 64 -8.52 -4.58 -0.67
N VAL A 65 -7.21 -4.28 -0.67
CA VAL A 65 -6.66 -3.14 -1.42
C VAL A 65 -6.90 -3.31 -2.92
N VAL A 66 -6.49 -4.44 -3.50
CA VAL A 66 -6.69 -4.70 -4.94
C VAL A 66 -8.16 -4.62 -5.32
N LYS A 67 -9.05 -5.24 -4.52
CA LYS A 67 -10.49 -5.18 -4.75
C LYS A 67 -11.02 -3.75 -4.70
N GLY A 68 -10.58 -2.95 -3.73
CA GLY A 68 -10.98 -1.55 -3.61
C GLY A 68 -10.55 -0.71 -4.82
N VAL A 69 -9.35 -0.93 -5.35
CA VAL A 69 -8.90 -0.26 -6.59
C VAL A 69 -9.77 -0.64 -7.78
N ILE A 70 -10.02 -1.94 -7.97
CA ILE A 70 -10.83 -2.45 -9.09
C ILE A 70 -12.27 -1.94 -9.01
N GLU A 71 -12.89 -1.98 -7.83
CA GLU A 71 -14.26 -1.47 -7.63
C GLU A 71 -14.35 0.06 -7.79
N SER A 72 -13.25 0.78 -7.61
CA SER A 72 -13.16 2.20 -7.95
C SER A 72 -12.94 2.46 -9.45
N GLY A 73 -12.90 1.43 -10.29
CA GLY A 73 -12.75 1.56 -11.74
C GLY A 73 -11.33 1.83 -12.21
N PHE A 74 -10.32 1.47 -11.42
CA PHE A 74 -8.92 1.68 -11.75
C PHE A 74 -8.13 0.38 -11.88
N ASP A 75 -6.98 0.45 -12.56
CA ASP A 75 -6.01 -0.63 -12.61
C ASP A 75 -5.13 -0.65 -11.34
N PRO A 76 -5.06 -1.77 -10.60
CA PRO A 76 -4.12 -1.95 -9.49
C PRO A 76 -2.66 -1.63 -9.82
N ALA A 77 -2.15 -2.01 -11.00
CA ALA A 77 -0.76 -1.78 -11.39
C ALA A 77 -0.43 -0.28 -11.54
N GLU A 78 -1.41 0.51 -11.97
CA GLU A 78 -1.26 1.96 -12.15
C GLU A 78 -1.44 2.72 -10.83
N LYS A 79 -2.37 2.27 -9.98
CA LYS A 79 -2.74 2.97 -8.75
C LYS A 79 -1.89 2.61 -7.55
N ILE A 80 -1.42 1.36 -7.43
CA ILE A 80 -0.63 0.93 -6.28
C ILE A 80 0.84 1.00 -6.66
N VAL A 81 1.55 2.03 -6.17
CA VAL A 81 2.97 2.21 -6.52
C VAL A 81 3.89 1.26 -5.77
N PHE A 82 3.51 0.86 -4.56
CA PHE A 82 4.30 -0.04 -3.74
C PHE A 82 3.46 -0.63 -2.61
N PHE A 83 3.64 -1.92 -2.36
CA PHE A 83 3.00 -2.63 -1.25
C PHE A 83 4.04 -3.32 -0.36
N ARG A 84 4.12 -2.95 0.92
CA ARG A 84 5.02 -3.58 1.89
C ARG A 84 4.34 -3.73 3.23
N ILE A 85 3.96 -4.96 3.55
CA ILE A 85 3.43 -5.35 4.86
C ILE A 85 4.12 -6.65 5.26
N PRO A 86 5.12 -6.62 6.14
CA PRO A 86 5.68 -7.83 6.72
C PRO A 86 4.70 -8.38 7.76
N GLY A 87 4.28 -9.61 7.56
CA GLY A 87 3.32 -10.26 8.45
C GLY A 87 3.08 -11.73 8.11
N ALA A 88 1.92 -12.23 8.54
CA ALA A 88 1.55 -13.62 8.33
C ALA A 88 0.89 -13.81 6.94
N TRP A 89 1.08 -14.98 6.31
CA TRP A 89 0.62 -15.26 4.93
C TRP A 89 1.16 -14.26 3.89
N GLU A 90 2.41 -13.85 4.07
CA GLU A 90 3.13 -12.91 3.20
C GLU A 90 3.25 -13.46 1.77
N SER A 91 3.59 -14.74 1.62
CA SER A 91 3.69 -15.41 0.30
C SER A 91 2.35 -15.44 -0.46
N GLU A 92 1.22 -15.67 0.22
CA GLU A 92 -0.10 -15.61 -0.39
C GLU A 92 -0.46 -14.18 -0.81
N GLY A 93 -0.07 -13.20 0.01
CA GLY A 93 -0.18 -11.77 -0.33
C GLY A 93 0.57 -11.44 -1.62
N PHE A 94 1.81 -11.93 -1.75
CA PHE A 94 2.63 -11.68 -2.93
C PHE A 94 2.03 -12.27 -4.20
N LYS A 95 1.52 -13.51 -4.16
CA LYS A 95 0.83 -14.12 -5.31
C LYS A 95 -0.35 -13.28 -5.81
N ILE A 96 -1.08 -12.63 -4.89
CA ILE A 96 -2.16 -11.71 -5.26
C ILE A 96 -1.58 -10.49 -5.95
N LEU A 97 -0.55 -9.85 -5.37
CA LEU A 97 0.06 -8.63 -5.92
C LEU A 97 0.70 -8.89 -7.30
N GLU A 98 1.42 -9.99 -7.47
CA GLU A 98 2.02 -10.44 -8.74
C GLU A 98 0.96 -10.59 -9.83
N LYS A 99 -0.19 -11.21 -9.52
CA LYS A 99 -1.29 -11.39 -10.47
C LYS A 99 -1.79 -10.07 -11.06
N TYR A 100 -1.70 -8.98 -10.30
CA TYR A 100 -2.16 -7.65 -10.70
C TYR A 100 -1.00 -6.69 -11.04
N GLY A 101 0.21 -7.20 -11.23
CA GLY A 101 1.37 -6.37 -11.61
C GLY A 101 1.78 -5.34 -10.56
N VAL A 102 1.40 -5.54 -9.30
CA VAL A 102 1.70 -4.61 -8.21
C VAL A 102 3.08 -4.92 -7.64
N GLU A 103 3.96 -3.93 -7.60
CA GLU A 103 5.28 -4.08 -6.96
C GLU A 103 5.14 -4.15 -5.44
N TYR A 104 5.92 -5.05 -4.82
CA TYR A 104 5.92 -5.25 -3.39
C TYR A 104 7.33 -5.43 -2.80
N GLY A 105 7.41 -5.28 -1.48
CA GLY A 105 8.59 -5.57 -0.69
C GLY A 105 8.25 -6.46 0.50
N ASP A 106 9.18 -7.34 0.87
CA ASP A 106 9.07 -8.20 2.04
C ASP A 106 9.68 -7.56 3.30
N ARG A 107 9.92 -8.38 4.33
CA ARG A 107 10.56 -7.97 5.57
C ARG A 107 12.00 -7.44 5.41
N THR A 108 12.74 -7.82 4.36
CA THR A 108 14.12 -7.36 4.16
C THR A 108 14.17 -5.94 3.63
N VAL A 109 13.07 -5.46 3.04
CA VAL A 109 12.91 -4.05 2.66
C VAL A 109 12.61 -3.22 3.90
N SER A 110 13.53 -2.31 4.23
CA SER A 110 13.35 -1.37 5.35
C SER A 110 12.23 -0.36 5.07
N MET A 111 11.68 0.26 6.12
CA MET A 111 10.67 1.32 5.97
C MET A 111 11.18 2.50 5.13
N SER A 112 12.45 2.89 5.33
CA SER A 112 13.08 3.97 4.56
C SER A 112 13.23 3.61 3.09
N GLU A 113 13.64 2.37 2.80
CA GLU A 113 13.76 1.89 1.41
C GLU A 113 12.39 1.79 0.74
N ALA A 114 11.36 1.30 1.45
CA ALA A 114 9.99 1.29 0.95
C ALA A 114 9.47 2.69 0.64
N ALA A 115 9.73 3.67 1.51
CA ALA A 115 9.38 5.07 1.30
C ALA A 115 10.08 5.64 0.05
N ARG A 116 11.40 5.44 -0.06
CA ARG A 116 12.20 5.89 -1.20
C ARG A 116 11.63 5.35 -2.52
N ARG A 117 11.40 4.03 -2.62
CA ARG A 117 10.83 3.39 -3.82
C ARG A 117 9.45 3.94 -4.18
N ALA A 118 8.58 4.10 -3.19
CA ALA A 118 7.25 4.67 -3.40
C ALA A 118 7.34 6.10 -3.97
N VAL A 119 8.22 6.94 -3.42
CA VAL A 119 8.40 8.33 -3.89
C VAL A 119 9.01 8.40 -5.28
N GLU A 120 10.01 7.59 -5.59
CA GLU A 120 10.61 7.54 -6.93
C GLU A 120 9.58 7.18 -8.02
N LYS A 121 8.65 6.27 -7.70
CA LYS A 121 7.57 5.88 -8.62
C LYS A 121 6.45 6.92 -8.75
N LEU A 122 6.27 7.77 -7.74
CA LEU A 122 5.39 8.93 -7.84
C LEU A 122 6.01 10.01 -8.74
N GLY A 123 7.33 10.21 -8.66
CA GLY A 123 8.06 11.20 -9.46
C GLY A 123 8.24 10.83 -10.94
N LYS A 124 8.42 9.54 -11.26
CA LYS A 124 8.60 9.06 -12.66
C LYS A 124 7.33 9.02 -13.52
N GLY A 125 6.19 9.43 -12.98
CA GLY A 125 4.90 9.42 -13.68
C GLY A 125 4.25 10.80 -13.82
N SER A 126 5.05 11.88 -13.77
CA SER A 126 4.61 13.26 -14.02
C SER A 126 5.03 13.70 -15.41
#